data_AF-A0A3B0VV49-F1
#
_entry.id   AF-A0A3B0VV49-F1
#
_cell.length_a   1.000
_cell.length_b   1.000
_cell.length_c   1.000
_cell.angle_alpha   90.00
_cell.angle_beta   90.00
_cell.angle_gamma   90.00
#
_symmetry.space_group_name_H-M   'P 1'
#
loop_
_entity.id
_entity.type
_entity.pdbx_description
1 polymer ?
#
loop_
_entity_poly.entity_id
_entity_poly.type
_entity_poly.pdbx_seq_one_letter_code
_entity_poly.pdbx_strand_id
1 'polypeptide(L)'
;RLQLRYGSDVVICLDDCTHVDDPLAEQEKSVARTVKWAARCRAEFDKIVAQRGLVEEERPYLIAVVQGGAEQSLRRQCAQQLLAIGFDGYGYGGWPLDSNGNLLIDLLGYTRELIPKQFTLHALGVGHPASIVACTRLGYNIFDSTMPTRDARNGRLYTFTTDPRSSHLDESGQFFRYIYVKDKKHVKTNQPLSQFCDCLTCSRYTLGYLHHLYKINDVLYQRLATLHNLRFMVQLMKNLRSERI
;
A
#
# COMPACT_ATOMS: atom_id res chain seq x y z
N ARG A 1 -17.86 -12.21 8.21
CA ARG A 1 -18.89 -12.90 7.41
C ARG A 1 -18.80 -12.60 5.91
N LEU A 2 -19.01 -11.35 5.46
CA LEU A 2 -19.01 -11.03 4.02
C LEU A 2 -17.68 -11.34 3.32
N GLN A 3 -16.55 -10.91 3.88
CA GLN A 3 -15.21 -11.20 3.34
C GLN A 3 -14.98 -12.72 3.13
N LEU A 4 -15.34 -13.54 4.12
CA LEU A 4 -15.28 -15.01 4.02
C LEU A 4 -16.27 -15.63 3.02
N ARG A 5 -17.32 -14.91 2.62
CA ARG A 5 -18.24 -15.35 1.55
C ARG A 5 -17.71 -14.98 0.16
N TYR A 6 -16.87 -13.94 0.06
CA TYR A 6 -16.17 -13.58 -1.17
C TYR A 6 -14.98 -14.49 -1.47
N GLY A 7 -14.61 -15.37 -0.53
CA GLY A 7 -13.44 -16.24 -0.68
C GLY A 7 -12.12 -15.48 -0.48
N SER A 8 -12.10 -14.43 0.35
CA SER A 8 -10.88 -13.67 0.63
C SER A 8 -9.85 -14.51 1.39
N ASP A 9 -8.63 -14.60 0.86
CA ASP A 9 -7.48 -15.25 1.50
C ASP A 9 -6.93 -14.43 2.68
N VAL A 10 -7.13 -13.11 2.64
CA VAL A 10 -6.77 -12.17 3.70
C VAL A 10 -8.00 -11.36 4.08
N VAL A 11 -8.36 -11.40 5.35
CA VAL A 11 -9.49 -10.70 5.95
C VAL A 11 -8.95 -9.60 6.85
N ILE A 12 -9.38 -8.37 6.61
CA ILE A 12 -9.03 -7.23 7.47
C ILE A 12 -10.18 -7.01 8.46
N CYS A 13 -9.86 -6.92 9.75
CA CYS A 13 -10.85 -6.59 10.78
C CYS A 13 -11.48 -5.22 10.52
N LEU A 14 -12.76 -5.09 10.85
CA LEU A 14 -13.42 -3.78 10.83
C LEU A 14 -12.83 -2.91 11.94
N ASP A 15 -12.42 -1.71 11.57
CA ASP A 15 -11.81 -0.71 12.44
C ASP A 15 -12.49 0.66 12.25
N ASP A 16 -12.10 1.62 13.08
CA ASP A 16 -12.60 2.99 13.05
C ASP A 16 -11.46 3.95 12.73
N CYS A 17 -11.42 4.47 11.50
CA CYS A 17 -10.31 5.25 11.00
C CYS A 17 -10.53 6.75 11.22
N THR A 18 -9.54 7.41 11.80
CA THR A 18 -9.49 8.85 12.05
C THR A 18 -8.41 9.54 11.21
N HIS A 19 -8.54 10.85 11.03
CA HIS A 19 -7.44 11.67 10.55
C HIS A 19 -6.38 11.80 11.65
N VAL A 20 -5.11 12.00 11.28
CA VAL A 20 -4.02 12.11 12.26
C VAL A 20 -4.17 13.32 13.19
N ASP A 21 -4.76 14.39 12.66
CA ASP A 21 -5.00 15.67 13.35
C ASP A 21 -6.37 15.73 14.08
N ASP A 22 -7.16 14.64 14.07
CA ASP A 22 -8.44 14.65 14.79
C ASP A 22 -8.21 14.77 16.31
N PRO A 23 -9.13 15.43 17.05
CA PRO A 23 -8.98 15.64 18.49
C PRO A 23 -8.74 14.35 19.27
N LEU A 24 -7.96 14.42 20.35
CA LEU A 24 -7.64 13.28 21.22
C LEU A 24 -8.88 12.44 21.60
N ALA A 25 -9.98 13.09 21.97
CA ALA A 25 -11.22 12.41 22.34
C ALA A 25 -11.83 11.57 21.19
N GLU A 26 -11.64 11.96 19.93
CA GLU A 26 -12.06 11.16 18.78
C GLU A 26 -11.10 10.00 18.53
N GLN A 27 -9.79 10.20 18.72
CA GLN A 27 -8.79 9.12 18.66
C GLN A 27 -9.06 8.04 19.72
N GLU A 28 -9.40 8.43 20.95
CA GLU A 28 -9.75 7.52 22.04
C GLU A 28 -10.98 6.66 21.70
N LYS A 29 -12.03 7.31 21.14
CA LYS A 29 -13.24 6.60 20.69
C LYS A 29 -12.93 5.62 19.57
N SER A 30 -12.10 6.02 18.60
CA SER A 30 -11.65 5.16 17.49
C SER A 30 -10.92 3.93 18.01
N VAL A 31 -9.96 4.09 18.91
CA VAL A 31 -9.21 2.97 19.50
C VAL A 31 -10.13 2.03 20.27
N ALA A 32 -10.99 2.57 21.15
CA ALA A 32 -11.93 1.77 21.93
C ALA A 32 -12.90 0.97 21.03
N ARG A 33 -13.40 1.59 19.95
CA ARG A 33 -14.29 0.96 18.99
C ARG A 33 -13.58 -0.12 18.18
N THR A 34 -12.38 0.18 17.69
CA THR A 34 -11.53 -0.74 16.92
C THR A 34 -11.24 -2.01 17.71
N VAL A 35 -10.81 -1.90 18.97
CA VAL A 35 -10.52 -3.08 19.80
C VAL A 35 -11.79 -3.89 20.08
N LYS A 36 -12.90 -3.22 20.43
CA LYS A 36 -14.18 -3.89 20.67
C LYS A 36 -14.66 -4.65 19.43
N TRP A 37 -14.47 -4.07 18.24
CA TRP A 37 -14.84 -4.70 16.98
C TRP A 37 -13.89 -5.83 16.61
N ALA A 38 -12.59 -5.67 16.83
CA ALA A 38 -11.58 -6.70 16.60
C ALA A 38 -11.87 -7.97 17.42
N ALA A 39 -12.22 -7.83 18.70
CA ALA A 39 -12.61 -8.97 19.55
C ALA A 39 -13.84 -9.71 19.00
N ARG A 40 -14.85 -8.96 18.54
CA ARG A 40 -16.05 -9.54 17.88
C ARG A 40 -15.70 -10.21 16.56
N CYS A 41 -14.80 -9.63 15.78
CA CYS A 41 -14.32 -10.17 14.52
C CYS A 41 -13.59 -11.49 14.73
N ARG A 42 -12.66 -11.56 15.69
CA ARG A 42 -11.93 -12.78 16.05
C ARG A 42 -12.88 -13.93 16.41
N ALA A 43 -13.77 -13.70 17.37
CA ALA A 43 -14.71 -14.73 17.83
C ALA A 43 -15.63 -15.23 16.69
N GLU A 44 -16.12 -14.32 15.84
CA GLU A 44 -16.97 -14.70 14.71
C GLU A 44 -16.17 -15.41 13.61
N PHE A 45 -14.91 -15.01 13.37
CA PHE A 45 -14.03 -15.68 12.43
C PHE A 45 -13.76 -17.12 12.87
N ASP A 46 -13.39 -17.33 14.14
CA ASP A 46 -13.11 -18.67 14.70
C ASP A 46 -14.32 -19.58 14.60
N LYS A 47 -15.49 -19.04 14.93
CA LYS A 47 -16.76 -19.76 14.77
C LYS A 47 -16.98 -20.22 13.33
N ILE A 48 -16.73 -19.36 12.34
CA ILE A 48 -16.96 -19.69 10.93
C ILE A 48 -15.91 -20.70 10.44
N VAL A 49 -14.65 -20.55 10.83
CA VAL A 49 -13.58 -21.50 10.51
C VAL A 49 -13.94 -22.89 11.04
N ALA A 50 -14.34 -22.98 12.32
CA ALA A 50 -14.77 -24.23 12.94
C ALA A 50 -16.01 -24.83 12.26
N GLN A 51 -17.02 -24.01 11.95
CA GLN A 51 -18.24 -24.47 11.27
C GLN A 51 -17.99 -25.00 9.85
N ARG A 52 -16.99 -24.45 9.16
CA ARG A 52 -16.58 -24.89 7.82
C ARG A 52 -15.59 -26.06 7.86
N GLY A 53 -15.04 -26.38 9.02
CA GLY A 53 -14.01 -27.41 9.17
C GLY A 53 -12.73 -27.08 8.40
N LEU A 54 -12.39 -25.80 8.26
CA LEU A 54 -11.17 -25.40 7.55
C LEU A 54 -9.94 -25.80 8.36
N VAL A 55 -9.00 -26.47 7.70
CA VAL A 55 -7.66 -26.72 8.24
C VAL A 55 -6.81 -25.45 8.13
N GLU A 56 -5.69 -25.40 8.84
CA GLU A 56 -4.86 -24.20 8.95
C GLU A 56 -4.37 -23.69 7.60
N GLU A 57 -4.08 -24.59 6.65
CA GLU A 57 -3.61 -24.27 5.30
C GLU A 57 -4.70 -23.64 4.41
N GLU A 58 -5.97 -23.93 4.69
CA GLU A 58 -7.14 -23.40 3.97
C GLU A 58 -7.75 -22.20 4.68
N ARG A 59 -7.32 -21.93 5.92
CA ARG A 59 -7.81 -20.84 6.75
C ARG A 59 -7.27 -19.51 6.21
N PRO A 60 -8.12 -18.53 5.92
CA PRO A 60 -7.63 -17.22 5.52
C PRO A 60 -6.89 -16.53 6.67
N TYR A 61 -5.99 -15.61 6.32
CA TYR A 61 -5.31 -14.76 7.29
C TYR A 61 -6.27 -13.71 7.85
N LEU A 62 -6.24 -13.46 9.16
CA LEU A 62 -6.96 -12.39 9.81
C LEU A 62 -5.98 -11.32 10.30
N ILE A 63 -6.12 -10.11 9.77
CA ILE A 63 -5.27 -8.96 10.10
C ILE A 63 -6.07 -7.94 10.91
N ALA A 64 -5.53 -7.52 12.05
CA ALA A 64 -6.07 -6.41 12.84
C ALA A 64 -5.40 -5.09 12.47
N VAL A 65 -6.06 -3.96 12.73
CA VAL A 65 -5.58 -2.63 12.34
C VAL A 65 -5.30 -1.79 13.59
N VAL A 66 -4.06 -1.33 13.74
CA VAL A 66 -3.63 -0.47 14.85
C VAL A 66 -4.02 0.98 14.55
N GLN A 67 -4.93 1.52 15.37
CA GLN A 67 -5.40 2.91 15.32
C GLN A 67 -4.74 3.75 16.44
N GLY A 68 -5.05 5.06 16.47
CA GLY A 68 -4.57 5.98 17.51
C GLY A 68 -4.04 7.33 17.00
N GLY A 69 -4.25 7.68 15.72
CA GLY A 69 -3.88 8.98 15.17
C GLY A 69 -2.41 9.33 15.38
N ALA A 70 -2.15 10.57 15.83
CA ALA A 70 -0.83 11.08 16.20
C ALA A 70 -0.35 10.62 17.60
N GLU A 71 -1.22 9.99 18.39
CA GLU A 71 -1.00 9.76 19.81
C GLU A 71 -0.31 8.41 20.06
N GLN A 72 0.97 8.45 20.41
CA GLN A 72 1.78 7.26 20.66
C GLN A 72 1.26 6.40 21.83
N SER A 73 0.66 7.03 22.86
CA SER A 73 0.04 6.32 23.98
C SER A 73 -1.14 5.47 23.51
N LEU A 74 -2.00 6.04 22.65
CA LEU A 74 -3.16 5.36 22.07
C LEU A 74 -2.76 4.27 21.09
N ARG A 75 -1.74 4.49 20.26
CA ARG A 75 -1.18 3.45 19.38
C ARG A 75 -0.67 2.25 20.16
N ARG A 76 0.05 2.50 21.26
CA ARG A 76 0.52 1.44 22.18
C ARG A 76 -0.64 0.69 22.80
N GLN A 77 -1.62 1.41 23.34
CA GLN A 77 -2.80 0.81 23.94
C GLN A 77 -3.54 -0.08 22.93
N CYS A 78 -3.77 0.43 21.72
CA CYS A 78 -4.44 -0.31 20.65
C CYS A 78 -3.64 -1.58 20.29
N ALA A 79 -2.34 -1.45 20.01
CA ALA A 79 -1.48 -2.57 19.64
C ALA A 79 -1.45 -3.65 20.73
N GLN A 80 -1.29 -3.28 22.00
CA GLN A 80 -1.27 -4.23 23.11
C GLN A 80 -2.59 -5.00 23.24
N GLN A 81 -3.72 -4.31 23.12
CA GLN A 81 -5.04 -4.96 23.21
C GLN A 81 -5.29 -5.88 22.01
N LEU A 82 -4.88 -5.50 20.80
CA LEU A 82 -5.01 -6.35 19.61
C LEU A 82 -4.08 -7.57 19.69
N LEU A 83 -2.84 -7.41 20.17
CA LEU A 83 -1.91 -8.51 20.40
C LEU A 83 -2.44 -9.51 21.42
N ALA A 84 -3.11 -9.04 22.48
CA ALA A 84 -3.74 -9.91 23.47
C ALA A 84 -4.91 -10.72 22.89
N ILE A 85 -5.62 -10.18 21.89
CA ILE A 85 -6.71 -10.90 21.19
C ILE A 85 -6.15 -11.97 20.24
N GLY A 86 -5.07 -11.68 19.53
CA GLY A 86 -4.38 -12.62 18.64
C GLY A 86 -4.87 -12.60 17.18
N PHE A 87 -3.94 -12.30 16.28
CA PHE A 87 -4.16 -12.18 14.83
C PHE A 87 -2.94 -12.71 14.06
N ASP A 88 -3.12 -12.97 12.77
CA ASP A 88 -2.05 -13.50 11.91
C ASP A 88 -1.11 -12.39 11.41
N GLY A 89 -1.57 -11.12 11.46
CA GLY A 89 -0.79 -9.95 11.11
C GLY A 89 -1.46 -8.66 11.59
N TYR A 90 -0.75 -7.54 11.42
CA TYR A 90 -1.21 -6.23 11.88
C TYR A 90 -1.05 -5.17 10.80
N GLY A 91 -1.99 -4.26 10.71
CA GLY A 91 -1.96 -3.11 9.81
C GLY A 91 -1.69 -1.81 10.56
N TYR A 92 -1.02 -0.87 9.93
CA TYR A 92 -1.05 0.54 10.35
C TYR A 92 -2.35 1.17 9.85
N GLY A 93 -3.23 1.55 10.78
CA GLY A 93 -4.46 2.28 10.48
C GLY A 93 -4.32 3.78 10.64
N GLY A 94 -5.26 4.50 10.02
CA GLY A 94 -5.29 5.95 10.00
C GLY A 94 -4.65 6.53 8.73
N TRP A 95 -4.69 7.85 8.61
CA TRP A 95 -4.02 8.56 7.53
C TRP A 95 -2.50 8.64 7.81
N PRO A 96 -1.63 8.03 6.97
CA PRO A 96 -0.19 7.96 7.25
C PRO A 96 0.59 9.22 6.83
N LEU A 97 -0.11 10.30 6.47
CA LEU A 97 0.47 11.54 5.99
C LEU A 97 0.07 12.71 6.89
N ASP A 98 0.94 13.71 7.01
CA ASP A 98 0.55 15.00 7.59
C ASP A 98 -0.29 15.82 6.59
N SER A 99 -0.73 17.01 7.03
CA SER A 99 -1.48 17.96 6.20
C SER A 99 -0.71 18.50 4.99
N ASN A 100 0.63 18.36 4.97
CA ASN A 100 1.50 18.71 3.84
C ASN A 100 1.77 17.52 2.91
N GLY A 101 1.25 16.34 3.22
CA GLY A 101 1.47 15.10 2.46
C GLY A 101 2.80 14.41 2.75
N ASN A 102 3.52 14.79 3.80
CA ASN A 102 4.73 14.10 4.24
C ASN A 102 4.36 12.83 4.99
N LEU A 103 5.16 11.77 4.79
CA LEU A 103 4.98 10.52 5.51
C LEU A 103 5.32 10.69 6.98
N LEU A 104 4.43 10.23 7.86
CA LEU A 104 4.63 10.24 9.32
C LEU A 104 5.54 9.08 9.76
N ILE A 105 6.81 9.15 9.35
CA ILE A 105 7.81 8.08 9.55
C ILE A 105 7.93 7.69 11.02
N ASP A 106 7.93 8.66 11.93
CA ASP A 106 8.07 8.40 13.37
C ASP A 106 6.91 7.56 13.92
N LEU A 107 5.67 7.82 13.50
CA LEU A 107 4.50 7.05 13.94
C LEU A 107 4.47 5.65 13.32
N LEU A 108 4.87 5.53 12.07
CA LEU A 108 5.02 4.25 11.38
C LEU A 108 6.09 3.39 12.04
N GLY A 109 7.24 3.98 12.39
CA GLY A 109 8.34 3.34 13.10
C GLY A 109 7.92 2.91 14.50
N TYR A 110 7.30 3.81 15.26
CA TYR A 110 6.78 3.49 16.58
C TYR A 110 5.74 2.36 16.54
N THR A 111 4.79 2.39 15.60
CA THR A 111 3.82 1.30 15.43
C THR A 111 4.53 -0.03 15.10
N ARG A 112 5.59 0.02 14.29
CA ARG A 112 6.37 -1.15 13.95
C ARG A 112 7.09 -1.73 15.16
N GLU A 113 7.63 -0.93 16.06
CA GLU A 113 8.29 -1.38 17.29
C GLU A 113 7.33 -2.08 18.26
N LEU A 114 6.06 -1.66 18.29
CA LEU A 114 5.03 -2.27 19.13
C LEU A 114 4.64 -3.67 18.69
N ILE A 115 4.81 -4.01 17.41
CA ILE A 115 4.39 -5.29 16.84
C ILE A 115 5.58 -6.27 16.78
N PRO A 116 5.48 -7.46 17.41
CA PRO A 116 6.53 -8.47 17.37
C PRO A 116 6.96 -8.85 15.95
N LYS A 117 8.27 -9.06 15.74
CA LYS A 117 8.86 -9.19 14.39
C LYS A 117 8.36 -10.39 13.58
N GLN A 118 7.83 -11.42 14.22
CA GLN A 118 7.25 -12.59 13.56
C GLN A 118 5.95 -12.26 12.82
N PHE A 119 5.27 -11.17 13.17
CA PHE A 119 4.03 -10.78 12.51
C PHE A 119 4.31 -9.93 11.28
N THR A 120 3.53 -10.18 10.23
CA THR A 120 3.54 -9.36 9.02
C THR A 120 2.89 -8.02 9.32
N LEU A 121 3.52 -6.92 8.88
CA LEU A 121 2.93 -5.59 8.92
C LEU A 121 2.45 -5.09 7.55
N HIS A 122 1.22 -4.60 7.53
CA HIS A 122 0.57 -3.99 6.38
C HIS A 122 0.53 -2.46 6.54
N ALA A 123 1.18 -1.72 5.63
CA ALA A 123 1.03 -0.27 5.55
C ALA A 123 -0.18 0.07 4.67
N LEU A 124 -1.36 0.18 5.28
CA LEU A 124 -2.62 0.39 4.58
C LEU A 124 -2.62 1.75 3.87
N GLY A 125 -2.93 1.75 2.58
CA GLY A 125 -3.06 2.97 1.76
C GLY A 125 -1.74 3.65 1.38
N VAL A 126 -0.57 3.09 1.73
CA VAL A 126 0.73 3.66 1.35
C VAL A 126 1.11 3.24 -0.07
N GLY A 127 1.08 4.21 -0.99
CA GLY A 127 1.32 3.97 -2.42
C GLY A 127 2.46 4.73 -3.07
N HIS A 128 2.91 5.84 -2.47
CA HIS A 128 3.95 6.66 -3.10
C HIS A 128 5.29 5.90 -3.09
N PRO A 129 6.04 5.85 -4.21
CA PRO A 129 7.26 5.03 -4.30
C PRO A 129 8.28 5.29 -3.19
N ALA A 130 8.57 6.55 -2.87
CA ALA A 130 9.47 6.91 -1.78
C ALA A 130 8.95 6.47 -0.40
N SER A 131 7.64 6.54 -0.18
CA SER A 131 7.01 6.11 1.08
C SER A 131 7.07 4.59 1.25
N ILE A 132 6.93 3.84 0.16
CA ILE A 132 7.09 2.38 0.16
C ILE A 132 8.53 2.01 0.53
N VAL A 133 9.53 2.71 0.00
CA VAL A 133 10.94 2.51 0.38
C VAL A 133 11.12 2.73 1.88
N ALA A 134 10.68 3.88 2.40
CA ALA A 134 10.79 4.22 3.82
C ALA A 134 10.10 3.17 4.72
N CYS A 135 8.84 2.82 4.44
CA CYS A 135 8.11 1.82 5.21
C CYS A 135 8.74 0.42 5.10
N THR A 136 9.28 0.06 3.93
CA THR A 136 10.00 -1.22 3.77
C THR A 136 11.24 -1.23 4.66
N ARG A 137 11.99 -0.14 4.77
CA ARG A 137 13.15 -0.05 5.68
C ARG A 137 12.76 -0.13 7.15
N LEU A 138 11.62 0.46 7.52
CA LEU A 138 11.08 0.32 8.88
C LEU A 138 10.71 -1.13 9.21
N GLY A 139 10.32 -1.94 8.23
CA GLY A 139 9.98 -3.34 8.44
C GLY A 139 8.54 -3.70 8.08
N TYR A 140 7.84 -2.88 7.30
CA TYR A 140 6.55 -3.21 6.69
C TYR A 140 6.74 -4.19 5.53
N ASN A 141 5.72 -4.98 5.24
CA ASN A 141 5.78 -6.11 4.31
C ASN A 141 4.76 -6.01 3.18
N ILE A 142 3.56 -5.52 3.49
CA ILE A 142 2.43 -5.42 2.57
C ILE A 142 2.07 -3.95 2.39
N PHE A 143 1.68 -3.59 1.17
CA PHE A 143 1.28 -2.25 0.76
C PHE A 143 0.11 -2.35 -0.21
N ASP A 144 -0.82 -1.40 -0.13
CA ASP A 144 -1.89 -1.25 -1.09
C ASP A 144 -2.09 0.22 -1.45
N SER A 145 -2.47 0.49 -2.70
CA SER A 145 -2.85 1.84 -3.11
C SER A 145 -3.57 1.84 -4.45
N THR A 146 -4.58 2.70 -4.56
CA THR A 146 -5.19 3.03 -5.85
C THR A 146 -4.33 3.98 -6.69
N MET A 147 -3.33 4.64 -6.07
CA MET A 147 -2.52 5.69 -6.69
C MET A 147 -1.93 5.30 -8.04
N PRO A 148 -1.25 4.14 -8.22
CA PRO A 148 -0.62 3.80 -9.50
C PRO A 148 -1.61 3.70 -10.65
N THR A 149 -2.79 3.12 -10.40
CA THR A 149 -3.82 2.94 -11.43
C THR A 149 -4.62 4.21 -11.68
N ARG A 150 -4.95 4.98 -10.63
CA ARG A 150 -5.63 6.28 -10.74
C ARG A 150 -4.79 7.26 -11.53
N ASP A 151 -3.51 7.35 -11.20
CA ASP A 151 -2.55 8.25 -11.86
C ASP A 151 -2.38 7.88 -13.33
N ALA A 152 -2.22 6.59 -13.63
CA ALA A 152 -2.10 6.08 -14.98
C ALA A 152 -3.28 6.53 -15.85
N ARG A 153 -4.51 6.36 -15.37
CA ARG A 153 -5.73 6.77 -16.12
C ARG A 153 -5.82 8.29 -16.32
N ASN A 154 -5.23 9.06 -15.41
CA ASN A 154 -5.20 10.53 -15.45
C ASN A 154 -3.94 11.12 -16.12
N GLY A 155 -3.16 10.31 -16.84
CA GLY A 155 -2.03 10.83 -17.62
C GLY A 155 -0.70 10.92 -16.88
N ARG A 156 -0.62 10.51 -15.61
CA ARG A 156 0.60 10.55 -14.79
C ARG A 156 1.24 9.16 -14.71
N LEU A 157 2.39 9.02 -15.35
CA LEU A 157 3.11 7.75 -15.54
C LEU A 157 4.42 7.75 -14.74
N TYR A 158 4.82 6.60 -14.22
CA TYR A 158 6.02 6.47 -13.39
C TYR A 158 7.19 5.93 -14.20
N THR A 159 8.38 6.49 -14.06
CA THR A 159 9.59 5.89 -14.65
C THR A 159 10.75 6.00 -13.67
N PHE A 160 11.57 4.96 -13.62
CA PHE A 160 12.87 5.05 -12.96
C PHE A 160 13.75 6.06 -13.70
N THR A 161 14.56 6.81 -12.95
CA THR A 161 15.55 7.76 -13.46
C THR A 161 16.88 7.05 -13.75
N THR A 162 17.16 5.98 -13.00
CA THR A 162 18.34 5.11 -13.12
C THR A 162 17.92 3.64 -13.23
N ASP A 163 18.86 2.73 -13.49
CA ASP A 163 18.53 1.29 -13.53
C ASP A 163 18.21 0.79 -12.11
N PRO A 164 16.98 0.35 -11.81
CA PRO A 164 16.60 -0.04 -10.46
C PRO A 164 17.30 -1.32 -9.96
N ARG A 165 17.97 -2.07 -10.85
CA ARG A 165 18.72 -3.29 -10.49
C ARG A 165 20.12 -2.99 -9.95
N SER A 166 20.66 -1.81 -10.24
CA SER A 166 22.01 -1.40 -9.87
C SER A 166 22.07 -0.11 -9.07
N SER A 167 20.91 0.51 -8.81
CA SER A 167 20.81 1.79 -8.12
C SER A 167 20.32 1.59 -6.71
N HIS A 168 20.84 2.38 -5.77
CA HIS A 168 20.29 2.45 -4.43
C HIS A 168 18.93 3.18 -4.49
N LEU A 169 17.86 2.49 -4.06
CA LEU A 169 16.52 3.06 -4.02
C LEU A 169 16.27 3.62 -2.62
N ASP A 170 16.26 4.94 -2.45
CA ASP A 170 16.11 5.58 -1.15
C ASP A 170 14.83 6.43 -1.00
N GLU A 171 14.54 6.83 0.24
CA GLU A 171 13.39 7.67 0.57
C GLU A 171 13.46 9.09 -0.02
N SER A 172 14.58 9.50 -0.62
CA SER A 172 14.64 10.80 -1.33
C SER A 172 13.75 10.81 -2.57
N GLY A 173 13.43 9.63 -3.11
CA GLY A 173 12.58 9.49 -4.30
C GLY A 173 13.26 9.90 -5.61
N GLN A 174 14.54 10.26 -5.61
CA GLN A 174 15.26 10.68 -6.82
C GLN A 174 15.41 9.56 -7.86
N PHE A 175 15.25 8.31 -7.44
CA PHE A 175 15.29 7.11 -8.29
C PHE A 175 14.11 7.02 -9.27
N PHE A 176 13.08 7.85 -9.13
CA PHE A 176 11.94 7.87 -10.06
C PHE A 176 11.47 9.29 -10.38
N ARG A 177 10.68 9.41 -11.45
CA ARG A 177 10.03 10.66 -11.84
C ARG A 177 8.67 10.40 -12.47
N TYR A 178 7.87 11.46 -12.52
CA TYR A 178 6.62 11.48 -13.26
C TYR A 178 6.84 11.88 -14.72
N ILE A 179 6.17 11.17 -15.62
CA ILE A 179 5.94 11.57 -17.01
C ILE A 179 4.46 11.91 -17.16
N TYR A 180 4.18 13.11 -17.66
CA TYR A 180 2.82 13.53 -17.97
C TYR A 180 2.56 13.31 -19.45
N VAL A 181 1.80 12.27 -19.79
CA VAL A 181 1.62 11.83 -21.18
C VAL A 181 1.04 12.95 -22.07
N LYS A 182 0.27 13.87 -21.48
CA LYS A 182 -0.36 15.02 -22.13
C LYS A 182 0.64 16.07 -22.63
N ASP A 183 1.89 16.05 -22.18
CA ASP A 183 2.86 17.08 -22.54
C ASP A 183 3.16 17.03 -24.05
N LYS A 184 3.11 18.19 -24.72
CA LYS A 184 3.29 18.32 -26.18
C LYS A 184 4.65 17.79 -26.67
N LYS A 185 5.69 17.81 -25.82
CA LYS A 185 7.02 17.27 -26.13
C LYS A 185 6.99 15.78 -26.49
N HIS A 186 5.94 15.06 -26.09
CA HIS A 186 5.81 13.62 -26.33
C HIS A 186 5.20 13.26 -27.69
N VAL A 187 4.58 14.20 -28.41
CA VAL A 187 3.82 13.94 -29.66
C VAL A 187 4.62 13.13 -30.70
N LYS A 188 5.91 13.41 -30.85
CA LYS A 188 6.79 12.75 -31.84
C LYS A 188 7.81 11.80 -31.21
N THR A 189 7.60 11.41 -29.94
CA THR A 189 8.55 10.51 -29.25
C THR A 189 8.39 9.08 -29.77
N ASN A 190 9.40 8.59 -30.48
CA ASN A 190 9.46 7.21 -30.99
C ASN A 190 10.11 6.21 -30.02
N GLN A 191 10.53 6.68 -28.84
CA GLN A 191 11.08 5.85 -27.77
C GLN A 191 9.96 5.31 -26.87
N PRO A 192 10.17 4.18 -26.17
CA PRO A 192 9.25 3.71 -25.16
C PRO A 192 9.17 4.70 -23.99
N LEU A 193 8.14 4.53 -23.15
CA LEU A 193 7.94 5.35 -21.95
C LEU A 193 9.09 5.23 -20.94
N SER A 194 9.66 4.03 -20.79
CA SER A 194 10.79 3.77 -19.90
C SER A 194 11.70 2.71 -20.50
N GLN A 195 13.01 2.99 -20.52
CA GLN A 195 14.04 2.04 -20.96
C GLN A 195 14.33 0.93 -19.94
N PHE A 196 13.91 1.14 -18.68
CA PHE A 196 14.12 0.20 -17.57
C PHE A 196 12.89 -0.67 -17.29
N CYS A 197 11.90 -0.67 -18.19
CA CYS A 197 10.64 -1.39 -18.00
C CYS A 197 10.44 -2.43 -19.09
N ASP A 198 10.15 -3.66 -18.68
CA ASP A 198 9.93 -4.82 -19.53
C ASP A 198 8.44 -5.12 -19.76
N CYS A 199 7.54 -4.19 -19.40
CA CYS A 199 6.11 -4.40 -19.59
C CYS A 199 5.71 -4.41 -21.08
N LEU A 200 4.51 -4.92 -21.38
CA LEU A 200 3.94 -4.90 -22.73
C LEU A 200 3.95 -3.47 -23.33
N THR A 201 3.63 -2.46 -22.52
CA THR A 201 3.58 -1.07 -22.96
C THR A 201 4.94 -0.58 -23.44
N CYS A 202 6.00 -0.78 -22.66
CA CYS A 202 7.35 -0.32 -23.00
C CYS A 202 8.04 -1.20 -24.07
N SER A 203 7.63 -2.46 -24.23
CA SER A 203 8.20 -3.36 -25.25
C SER A 203 7.58 -3.24 -26.63
N ARG A 204 6.36 -2.67 -26.74
CA ARG A 204 5.60 -2.64 -28.00
C ARG A 204 5.17 -1.25 -28.46
N TYR A 205 5.11 -0.27 -27.57
CA TYR A 205 4.53 1.03 -27.87
C TYR A 205 5.48 2.18 -27.52
N THR A 206 5.36 3.26 -28.28
CA THR A 206 6.11 4.48 -28.06
C THR A 206 5.36 5.43 -27.14
N LEU A 207 6.08 6.33 -26.47
CA LEU A 207 5.47 7.38 -25.66
C LEU A 207 4.61 8.33 -26.51
N GLY A 208 4.98 8.58 -27.77
CA GLY A 208 4.16 9.36 -28.70
C GLY A 208 2.85 8.68 -29.06
N TYR A 209 2.84 7.35 -29.18
CA TYR A 209 1.60 6.60 -29.38
C TYR A 209 0.70 6.67 -28.15
N LEU A 210 1.25 6.56 -26.94
CA LEU A 210 0.47 6.76 -25.70
C LEU A 210 -0.11 8.18 -25.61
N HIS A 211 0.66 9.20 -26.00
CA HIS A 211 0.15 10.58 -26.10
C HIS A 211 -1.02 10.69 -27.08
N HIS A 212 -0.90 10.07 -28.25
CA HIS A 212 -1.97 10.04 -29.23
C HIS A 212 -3.24 9.38 -28.67
N LEU A 213 -3.14 8.16 -28.13
CA LEU A 213 -4.28 7.45 -27.53
C LEU A 213 -4.95 8.25 -26.42
N TYR A 214 -4.17 8.89 -25.54
CA TYR A 214 -4.69 9.76 -24.50
C TYR A 214 -5.48 10.93 -25.09
N LYS A 215 -4.92 11.60 -26.11
CA LYS A 215 -5.53 12.77 -26.74
C LYS A 215 -6.86 12.46 -27.42
N ILE A 216 -6.99 11.27 -28.02
CA ILE A 216 -8.23 10.84 -28.67
C ILE A 216 -9.21 10.14 -27.71
N ASN A 217 -8.89 10.08 -26.41
CA ASN A 217 -9.66 9.39 -25.38
C ASN A 217 -9.91 7.90 -25.67
N ASP A 218 -8.95 7.21 -26.27
CA ASP A 218 -9.04 5.78 -26.54
C ASP A 218 -8.82 4.97 -25.24
N VAL A 219 -9.72 4.02 -24.95
CA VAL A 219 -9.68 3.17 -23.75
C VAL A 219 -8.40 2.32 -23.69
N LEU A 220 -7.78 2.03 -24.84
CA LEU A 220 -6.49 1.33 -24.90
C LEU A 220 -5.40 2.07 -24.12
N TYR A 221 -5.42 3.42 -24.09
CA TYR A 221 -4.51 4.20 -23.26
C TYR A 221 -4.59 3.75 -21.80
N GLN A 222 -5.80 3.69 -21.24
CA GLN A 222 -6.00 3.37 -19.82
C GLN A 222 -5.44 1.99 -19.47
N ARG A 223 -5.60 1.01 -20.38
CA ARG A 223 -5.07 -0.35 -20.22
C ARG A 223 -3.54 -0.35 -20.21
N LEU A 224 -2.93 0.27 -21.23
CA LEU A 224 -1.47 0.31 -21.38
C LEU A 224 -0.79 1.11 -20.26
N ALA A 225 -1.33 2.27 -19.92
CA ALA A 225 -0.85 3.11 -18.83
C ALA A 225 -0.93 2.39 -17.47
N THR A 226 -2.06 1.74 -17.18
CA THR A 226 -2.25 1.01 -15.92
C THR A 226 -1.29 -0.15 -15.80
N LEU A 227 -1.13 -0.94 -16.86
CA LEU A 227 -0.18 -2.06 -16.91
C LEU A 227 1.26 -1.59 -16.65
N HIS A 228 1.64 -0.46 -17.22
CA HIS A 228 2.96 0.14 -17.00
C HIS A 228 3.16 0.59 -15.54
N ASN A 229 2.27 1.40 -14.98
CA ASN A 229 2.43 1.89 -13.60
C ASN A 229 2.42 0.74 -12.59
N LEU A 230 1.57 -0.28 -12.78
CA LEU A 230 1.61 -1.48 -11.93
C LEU A 230 2.93 -2.24 -12.07
N ARG A 231 3.45 -2.39 -13.30
CA ARG A 231 4.76 -3.03 -13.49
C ARG A 231 5.89 -2.25 -12.82
N PHE A 232 5.84 -0.91 -12.85
CA PHE A 232 6.78 -0.08 -12.10
C PHE A 232 6.76 -0.42 -10.60
N MET A 233 5.58 -0.48 -9.98
CA MET A 233 5.46 -0.82 -8.54
C MET A 233 5.96 -2.24 -8.24
N VAL A 234 5.68 -3.21 -9.11
CA VAL A 234 6.18 -4.59 -8.97
C VAL A 234 7.70 -4.63 -9.04
N GLN A 235 8.31 -3.90 -9.97
CA GLN A 235 9.77 -3.81 -10.06
C GLN A 235 10.37 -3.13 -8.82
N LEU A 236 9.77 -2.05 -8.32
CA LEU A 236 10.19 -1.41 -7.08
C LEU A 236 10.22 -2.41 -5.92
N MET A 237 9.11 -3.10 -5.69
CA MET A 237 9.01 -4.10 -4.61
C MET A 237 9.99 -5.27 -4.79
N LYS A 238 10.26 -5.69 -6.04
CA LYS A 238 11.24 -6.75 -6.32
C LYS A 238 12.66 -6.32 -5.92
N ASN A 239 13.08 -5.11 -6.27
CA ASN A 239 14.42 -4.63 -5.95
C ASN A 239 14.59 -4.38 -4.45
N LEU A 240 13.57 -3.82 -3.77
CA LEU A 240 13.61 -3.65 -2.31
C LEU A 240 13.65 -5.00 -1.56
N ARG A 241 13.10 -6.06 -2.14
CA ARG A 241 13.20 -7.40 -1.56
C ARG A 241 14.60 -7.99 -1.70
N SER A 242 15.30 -7.76 -2.81
CA SER A 242 16.67 -8.23 -2.98
C SER A 242 17.68 -7.52 -2.08
N GLU A 243 17.40 -6.29 -1.64
CA GLU A 243 18.25 -5.57 -0.67
C GLU A 243 18.10 -6.08 0.78
N ARG A 244 17.04 -6.86 1.08
CA ARG A 244 16.74 -7.37 2.43
C ARG A 244 17.45 -8.71 2.78
N ILE A 245 18.30 -9.22 1.88
CA ILE A 245 19.08 -10.46 2.09
C ILE A 245 20.49 -10.09 2.54
#